data_AF-A0A512HVB0-F1
#
_entry.id   AF-A0A512HVB0-F1
#
_cell.length_a   1.000
_cell.length_b   1.000
_cell.length_c   1.000
_cell.angle_alpha   90.00
_cell.angle_beta   90.00
_cell.angle_gamma   90.00
#
_symmetry.space_group_name_H-M   'P 1'
#
loop_
_entity.id
_entity.type
_entity.pdbx_description
1 polymer ?
#
loop_
_entity_poly.entity_id
_entity_poly.type
_entity_poly.pdbx_seq_one_letter_code
_entity_poly.pdbx_strand_id
1 'polypeptide(L)'
;MLTVSGIAGLPEIREGDDLAALILAHASLSDGDIVVVTSKIVSKAEGRLVPAADREAAVTAETVRVVAERGPVRIVENRLGIVAAAAGVDASNVPEGHILLLPVDPDASARRLAQRLREAAHVGVLVSDTLGRAWRLGQTDAAIGAAGVHLFERPDRDADGRPLAVTMPCVADELCAAAELVKPKAGHVPVAVVSGRPDLVGDLDLPGARTIVRSPDEDLFRTGG
;
A
#
# COMPACT_ATOMS: atom_id res chain seq x y z
N MET A 1 -20.02 -10.31 -7.84
CA MET A 1 -19.85 -8.96 -8.43
C MET A 1 -18.81 -8.25 -7.60
N LEU A 2 -17.79 -7.65 -8.22
CA LEU A 2 -16.78 -6.85 -7.51
C LEU A 2 -17.29 -5.41 -7.39
N THR A 3 -17.22 -4.84 -6.19
CA THR A 3 -17.51 -3.42 -5.95
C THR A 3 -16.36 -2.75 -5.22
N VAL A 4 -16.09 -1.50 -5.58
CA VAL A 4 -15.07 -0.67 -4.95
C VAL A 4 -15.71 0.66 -4.57
N SER A 5 -15.66 1.03 -3.30
CA SER A 5 -16.36 2.22 -2.77
C SER A 5 -15.46 3.01 -1.84
N GLY A 6 -15.30 4.30 -2.10
CA GLY A 6 -14.53 5.20 -1.26
C GLY A 6 -15.30 5.59 0.00
N ILE A 7 -14.60 5.69 1.14
CA ILE A 7 -15.18 6.18 2.40
C ILE A 7 -14.96 7.69 2.50
N ALA A 8 -16.02 8.46 2.28
CA ALA A 8 -16.00 9.91 2.40
C ALA A 8 -16.27 10.36 3.85
N GLY A 9 -15.90 11.61 4.15
CA GLY A 9 -16.23 12.26 5.42
C GLY A 9 -15.24 12.05 6.55
N LEU A 10 -14.16 11.29 6.33
CA LEU A 10 -13.08 11.17 7.32
C LEU A 10 -12.48 12.55 7.64
N PRO A 11 -12.14 12.83 8.91
CA PRO A 11 -11.48 14.08 9.28
C PRO A 11 -10.03 14.09 8.80
N GLU A 12 -9.39 15.26 8.90
CA GLU A 12 -7.93 15.36 8.75
C GLU A 12 -7.24 14.56 9.87
N ILE A 13 -6.43 13.59 9.47
CA ILE A 13 -5.76 12.65 10.38
C ILE A 13 -4.55 13.29 11.04
N ARG A 14 -4.44 13.12 12.35
CA ARG A 14 -3.33 13.57 13.19
C ARG A 14 -2.62 12.40 13.85
N GLU A 15 -1.44 12.68 14.37
CA GLU A 15 -0.67 11.73 15.18
C GLU A 15 -1.51 11.22 16.35
N GLY A 16 -1.54 9.89 16.50
CA GLY A 16 -2.29 9.20 17.56
C GLY A 16 -3.76 8.91 17.26
N ASP A 17 -4.31 9.36 16.13
CA ASP A 17 -5.71 9.08 15.77
C ASP A 17 -5.97 7.56 15.59
N ASP A 18 -7.08 7.07 16.14
CA ASP A 18 -7.53 5.68 15.95
C ASP A 18 -8.23 5.54 14.58
N LEU A 19 -7.45 5.13 13.58
CA LEU A 19 -7.94 4.92 12.21
C LEU A 19 -9.08 3.90 12.15
N ALA A 20 -9.07 2.87 12.99
CA ALA A 20 -10.13 1.85 12.97
C ALA A 20 -11.45 2.45 13.43
N ALA A 21 -11.43 3.18 14.55
CA ALA A 21 -12.61 3.87 15.06
C ALA A 21 -13.15 4.89 14.05
N LEU A 22 -12.27 5.65 13.39
CA LEU A 22 -12.66 6.60 12.36
C LEU A 22 -13.30 5.92 11.13
N ILE A 23 -12.73 4.81 10.66
CA ILE A 23 -13.30 4.04 9.54
C ILE A 23 -14.69 3.50 9.90
N LEU A 24 -14.82 2.85 11.07
CA LEU A 24 -16.10 2.28 11.52
C LEU A 24 -17.18 3.33 11.80
N ALA A 25 -16.80 4.58 12.09
CA ALA A 25 -17.74 5.68 12.23
C ALA A 25 -18.33 6.16 10.88
N HIS A 26 -17.66 5.86 9.76
CA HIS A 26 -18.03 6.37 8.43
C HIS A 26 -18.41 5.29 7.43
N ALA A 27 -18.21 4.02 7.77
CA ALA A 27 -18.60 2.89 6.93
C ALA A 27 -19.05 1.69 7.75
N SER A 28 -20.03 0.97 7.23
CA SER A 28 -20.37 -0.38 7.68
C SER A 28 -19.53 -1.38 6.89
N LEU A 29 -18.86 -2.29 7.59
CA LEU A 29 -18.08 -3.36 6.98
C LEU A 29 -18.87 -4.68 7.03
N SER A 30 -18.65 -5.53 6.04
CA SER A 30 -19.22 -6.88 5.95
C SER A 30 -18.10 -7.92 5.93
N ASP A 31 -18.42 -9.15 6.34
CA ASP A 31 -17.48 -10.26 6.26
C ASP A 31 -17.01 -10.47 4.82
N GLY A 32 -15.69 -10.61 4.64
CA GLY A 32 -15.05 -10.75 3.34
C GLY A 32 -14.74 -9.44 2.62
N ASP A 33 -15.00 -8.29 3.25
CA ASP A 33 -14.52 -7.00 2.73
C ASP A 33 -13.00 -6.87 2.88
N ILE A 34 -12.39 -6.11 1.96
CA ILE A 34 -10.98 -5.71 2.00
C ILE A 34 -10.92 -4.19 2.09
N VAL A 35 -10.38 -3.68 3.19
CA VAL A 35 -10.23 -2.25 3.42
C VAL A 35 -8.86 -1.80 2.92
N VAL A 36 -8.85 -0.92 1.91
CA VAL A 36 -7.63 -0.36 1.33
C VAL A 36 -7.43 1.06 1.84
N VAL A 37 -6.30 1.28 2.53
CA VAL A 37 -5.99 2.52 3.25
C VAL A 37 -4.73 3.13 2.66
N THR A 38 -4.73 4.43 2.36
CA THR A 38 -3.51 5.10 1.90
C THR A 38 -2.41 5.12 2.97
N SER A 39 -1.17 4.94 2.56
CA SER A 39 0.05 5.09 3.36
C SER A 39 0.05 6.42 4.12
N LYS A 40 -0.43 7.50 3.48
CA LYS A 40 -0.44 8.87 4.03
C LYS A 40 -1.17 8.96 5.37
N ILE A 41 -2.36 8.38 5.51
CA ILE A 41 -3.09 8.48 6.78
C ILE A 41 -2.52 7.55 7.86
N VAL A 42 -1.93 6.42 7.45
CA VAL A 42 -1.18 5.54 8.37
C VAL A 42 0.04 6.29 8.90
N SER A 43 0.84 6.89 8.02
CA SER A 43 1.99 7.70 8.37
C SER A 43 1.65 8.87 9.28
N LYS A 44 0.54 9.58 9.03
CA LYS A 44 0.09 10.68 9.90
C LYS A 44 -0.27 10.17 11.30
N ALA A 45 -1.09 9.12 11.39
CA ALA A 45 -1.46 8.52 12.66
C ALA A 45 -0.25 7.99 13.45
N GLU A 46 0.79 7.53 12.76
CA GLU A 46 2.03 7.01 13.35
C GLU A 46 3.13 8.05 13.56
N GLY A 47 2.84 9.35 13.44
CA GLY A 47 3.82 10.41 13.75
C GLY A 47 4.98 10.48 12.75
N ARG A 48 4.76 10.07 11.49
CA ARG A 48 5.80 10.09 10.43
C ARG A 48 5.90 11.41 9.69
N LEU A 49 5.20 12.45 10.15
CA LEU A 49 5.34 13.82 9.67
C LEU A 49 6.55 14.46 10.35
N VAL A 50 7.60 14.71 9.60
CA VAL A 50 8.86 15.23 10.15
C VAL A 50 9.20 16.60 9.57
N PRO A 51 9.76 17.52 10.38
CA PRO A 51 10.33 18.75 9.86
C PRO A 51 11.49 18.42 8.90
N ALA A 52 11.49 19.04 7.73
CA ALA A 52 12.58 18.88 6.77
C ALA A 52 12.83 20.21 6.05
N ALA A 53 13.98 20.81 6.35
CA ALA A 53 14.48 21.96 5.62
C ALA A 53 14.98 21.59 4.22
N ASP A 54 15.43 20.33 4.03
CA ASP A 54 15.89 19.78 2.77
C ASP A 54 15.24 18.41 2.51
N ARG A 55 14.39 18.36 1.49
CA ARG A 55 13.72 17.13 1.03
C ARG A 55 14.73 16.09 0.53
N GLU A 56 15.79 16.50 -0.15
CA GLU A 56 16.76 15.57 -0.73
C GLU A 56 17.60 14.89 0.34
N ALA A 57 17.86 15.57 1.46
CA ALA A 57 18.47 14.97 2.64
C ALA A 57 17.60 13.86 3.22
N ALA A 58 16.27 14.07 3.29
CA ALA A 58 15.35 13.04 3.78
C ALA A 58 15.20 11.85 2.83
N VAL A 59 15.12 12.10 1.52
CA VAL A 59 15.16 11.04 0.50
C VAL A 59 16.42 10.21 0.67
N THR A 60 17.57 10.86 0.88
CA THR A 60 18.85 10.18 1.08
C THR A 60 18.86 9.36 2.37
N ALA A 61 18.26 9.86 3.46
CA ALA A 61 18.16 9.13 4.73
C ALA A 61 17.28 7.87 4.63
N GLU A 62 16.22 7.90 3.82
CA GLU A 62 15.34 6.74 3.59
C GLU A 62 15.83 5.81 2.45
N THR A 63 16.90 6.20 1.74
CA THR A 63 17.51 5.41 0.67
C THR A 63 18.45 4.36 1.23
N VAL A 64 18.22 3.09 0.87
CA VAL A 64 19.15 1.98 1.11
C VAL A 64 20.23 1.96 0.03
N ARG A 65 19.83 2.08 -1.24
CA ARG A 65 20.76 2.20 -2.37
C ARG A 65 20.12 2.95 -3.54
N VAL A 66 20.96 3.56 -4.37
CA VAL A 66 20.54 4.08 -5.67
C VAL A 66 20.47 2.92 -6.66
N VAL A 67 19.36 2.81 -7.38
CA VAL A 67 19.13 1.79 -8.43
C VAL A 67 19.43 2.38 -9.80
N ALA A 68 18.96 3.60 -10.07
CA ALA A 68 19.24 4.31 -11.31
C ALA A 68 19.19 5.83 -11.10
N GLU A 69 20.01 6.56 -11.83
CA GLU A 69 20.06 8.02 -11.76
C GLU A 69 20.20 8.62 -13.16
N ARG A 70 19.44 9.70 -13.42
CA ARG A 70 19.58 10.52 -14.62
C ARG A 70 19.33 11.98 -14.28
N GLY A 71 20.40 12.76 -14.19
CA GLY A 71 20.31 14.15 -13.73
C GLY A 71 19.71 14.20 -12.32
N PRO A 72 18.72 15.06 -12.04
CA PRO A 72 18.14 15.18 -10.69
C PRO A 72 17.21 14.03 -10.30
N VAL A 73 16.87 13.13 -11.23
CA VAL A 73 15.93 12.03 -10.97
C VAL A 73 16.69 10.80 -10.48
N ARG A 74 16.33 10.33 -9.29
CA ARG A 74 16.87 9.10 -8.67
C ARG A 74 15.75 8.08 -8.44
N ILE A 75 15.99 6.86 -8.91
CA ILE A 75 15.26 5.66 -8.50
C ILE A 75 16.09 4.97 -7.44
N VAL A 76 15.48 4.70 -6.30
CA VAL A 76 16.16 4.19 -5.12
C VAL A 76 15.39 3.01 -4.54
N GLU A 77 16.10 2.12 -3.86
CA GLU A 77 15.52 1.16 -2.95
C GLU A 77 15.35 1.84 -1.58
N ASN A 78 14.14 1.83 -1.03
CA ASN A 78 13.89 2.35 0.32
C ASN A 78 14.01 1.24 1.39
N ARG A 79 13.82 1.59 2.66
CA ARG A 79 13.91 0.65 3.79
C ARG A 79 12.86 -0.47 3.78
N LEU A 80 11.80 -0.33 2.99
CA LEU A 80 10.79 -1.37 2.77
C LEU A 80 11.15 -2.31 1.61
N GLY A 81 12.30 -2.09 0.94
CA GLY A 81 12.73 -2.80 -0.26
C GLY A 81 12.05 -2.31 -1.55
N ILE A 82 11.18 -1.29 -1.47
CA ILE A 82 10.46 -0.76 -2.62
C ILE A 82 11.43 0.04 -3.49
N VAL A 83 11.46 -0.28 -4.79
CA VAL A 83 12.26 0.43 -5.79
C VAL A 83 11.39 1.47 -6.49
N ALA A 84 11.55 2.74 -6.09
CA ALA A 84 10.73 3.84 -6.59
C ALA A 84 11.51 5.18 -6.59
N ALA A 85 10.89 6.21 -7.16
CA ALA A 85 11.42 7.57 -7.04
C ALA A 85 11.27 8.10 -5.61
N ALA A 86 12.23 8.90 -5.15
CA ALA A 86 12.16 9.65 -3.89
C ALA A 86 11.95 8.82 -2.60
N ALA A 87 12.24 7.52 -2.61
CA ALA A 87 12.15 6.62 -1.43
C ALA A 87 10.77 6.53 -0.74
N GLY A 88 9.68 7.02 -1.37
CA GLY A 88 8.37 7.15 -0.73
C GLY A 88 8.23 8.39 0.18
N VAL A 89 9.17 9.34 0.10
CA VAL A 89 9.07 10.64 0.78
C VAL A 89 8.08 11.52 0.03
N ASP A 90 7.01 11.91 0.71
CA ASP A 90 5.95 12.76 0.17
C ASP A 90 5.99 14.17 0.79
N ALA A 91 5.93 15.20 -0.06
CA ALA A 91 5.84 16.60 0.34
C ALA A 91 4.50 17.25 -0.07
N SER A 92 3.58 16.46 -0.63
CA SER A 92 2.25 16.92 -1.02
C SER A 92 1.27 16.86 0.15
N ASN A 93 0.36 17.83 0.24
CA ASN A 93 -0.72 17.86 1.24
C ASN A 93 -0.20 17.71 2.69
N VAL A 94 0.96 18.29 2.97
CA VAL A 94 1.56 18.42 4.30
C VAL A 94 1.85 19.91 4.58
N PRO A 95 1.96 20.33 5.85
CA PRO A 95 2.36 21.68 6.20
C PRO A 95 3.69 22.08 5.56
N GLU A 96 3.87 23.37 5.28
CA GLU A 96 5.13 23.90 4.75
C GLU A 96 6.31 23.55 5.69
N GLY A 97 7.46 23.25 5.10
CA GLY A 97 8.66 22.83 5.84
C GLY A 97 8.61 21.42 6.44
N HIS A 98 7.59 20.62 6.09
CA HIS A 98 7.47 19.23 6.52
C HIS A 98 7.44 18.28 5.34
N ILE A 99 7.76 17.03 5.62
CA ILE A 99 7.60 15.89 4.73
C ILE A 99 6.94 14.74 5.49
N LEU A 100 6.29 13.86 4.75
CA LEU A 100 5.73 12.63 5.28
C LEU A 100 6.58 11.46 4.82
N LEU A 101 7.07 10.69 5.79
CA LEU A 101 7.77 9.44 5.53
C LEU A 101 6.77 8.29 5.51
N LEU A 102 7.09 7.19 4.82
CA LEU A 102 6.29 5.97 4.88
C LEU A 102 6.22 5.41 6.32
N PRO A 103 5.19 4.57 6.60
CA PRO A 103 5.15 3.79 7.83
C PRO A 103 6.42 2.94 7.96
N VAL A 104 6.92 2.76 9.18
CA VAL A 104 8.15 1.99 9.42
C VAL A 104 7.93 0.51 9.11
N ASP A 105 6.76 -0.03 9.50
CA ASP A 105 6.34 -1.39 9.18
C ASP A 105 4.85 -1.38 8.76
N PRO A 106 4.55 -1.10 7.49
CA PRO A 106 3.17 -1.03 7.00
C PRO A 106 2.41 -2.36 7.09
N ASP A 107 3.09 -3.51 7.11
CA ASP A 107 2.45 -4.82 7.39
C ASP A 107 1.97 -4.90 8.84
N ALA A 108 2.79 -4.44 9.79
CA ALA A 108 2.40 -4.36 11.19
C ALA A 108 1.26 -3.34 11.39
N SER A 109 1.29 -2.22 10.69
CA SER A 109 0.20 -1.23 10.69
C SER A 109 -1.10 -1.82 10.14
N ALA A 110 -1.04 -2.51 9.00
CA ALA A 110 -2.19 -3.22 8.43
C ALA A 110 -2.74 -4.26 9.40
N ARG A 111 -1.88 -5.01 10.10
CA ARG A 111 -2.28 -6.04 11.07
C ARG A 111 -3.00 -5.44 12.27
N ARG A 112 -2.46 -4.37 12.87
CA ARG A 112 -3.13 -3.66 13.98
C ARG A 112 -4.50 -3.14 13.57
N LEU A 113 -4.59 -2.55 12.38
CA LEU A 113 -5.84 -2.05 11.84
C LEU A 113 -6.85 -3.19 11.59
N ALA A 114 -6.41 -4.27 10.95
CA ALA A 114 -7.26 -5.44 10.68
C ALA A 114 -7.79 -6.08 11.97
N GLN A 115 -6.95 -6.21 13.01
CA GLN A 115 -7.38 -6.73 14.33
C GLN A 115 -8.54 -5.93 14.91
N ARG A 116 -8.45 -4.60 14.83
CA ARG A 116 -9.47 -3.68 15.34
C ARG A 116 -10.74 -3.70 14.49
N LEU A 117 -10.62 -3.69 13.16
CA LEU A 117 -11.78 -3.76 12.27
C LEU A 117 -12.50 -5.11 12.36
N ARG A 118 -11.77 -6.19 12.70
CA ARG A 118 -12.34 -7.52 12.95
C ARG A 118 -13.19 -7.64 14.21
N GLU A 119 -13.21 -6.62 15.07
CA GLU A 119 -14.21 -6.50 16.12
C GLU A 119 -15.63 -6.28 15.54
N ALA A 120 -15.72 -5.76 14.30
CA ALA A 120 -16.99 -5.49 13.61
C ALA A 120 -17.31 -6.51 12.49
N ALA A 121 -16.31 -6.92 11.68
CA ALA A 121 -16.49 -7.87 10.59
C ALA A 121 -15.17 -8.57 10.19
N HIS A 122 -15.23 -9.81 9.70
CA HIS A 122 -14.06 -10.56 9.23
C HIS A 122 -13.52 -9.98 7.91
N VAL A 123 -12.63 -8.99 8.02
CA VAL A 123 -12.07 -8.23 6.87
C VAL A 123 -10.57 -8.43 6.68
N GLY A 124 -10.10 -8.14 5.47
CA GLY A 124 -8.69 -7.94 5.15
C GLY A 124 -8.32 -6.46 5.11
N VAL A 125 -7.04 -6.12 5.29
CA VAL A 125 -6.53 -4.75 5.18
C VAL A 125 -5.32 -4.70 4.25
N LEU A 126 -5.33 -3.73 3.33
CA LEU A 126 -4.19 -3.34 2.50
C LEU A 126 -3.82 -1.89 2.78
N VAL A 127 -2.53 -1.61 2.91
CA VAL A 127 -1.97 -0.24 2.92
C VAL A 127 -1.41 0.02 1.54
N SER A 128 -1.94 1.02 0.83
CA SER A 128 -1.53 1.37 -0.53
C SER A 128 -0.66 2.62 -0.57
N ASP A 129 0.27 2.68 -1.51
CA ASP A 129 0.99 3.90 -1.85
C ASP A 129 1.12 4.07 -3.36
N THR A 130 1.22 5.31 -3.82
CA THR A 130 1.27 5.59 -5.25
C THR A 130 2.68 5.42 -5.80
N LEU A 131 2.87 4.46 -6.70
CA LEU A 131 4.18 4.13 -7.28
C LEU A 131 4.22 4.37 -8.79
N GLY A 132 5.41 4.75 -9.28
CA GLY A 132 5.75 4.65 -10.70
C GLY A 132 6.02 3.20 -11.10
N ARG A 133 6.17 2.94 -12.40
CA ARG A 133 6.42 1.59 -12.92
C ARG A 133 7.30 1.61 -14.16
N ALA A 134 8.14 0.59 -14.31
CA ALA A 134 9.09 0.51 -15.39
C ALA A 134 8.40 0.57 -16.77
N TRP A 135 9.01 1.32 -17.69
CA TRP A 135 8.64 1.40 -19.11
C TRP A 135 7.24 1.91 -19.44
N ARG A 136 6.51 2.48 -18.47
CA ARG A 136 5.19 3.08 -18.70
C ARG A 136 5.11 4.45 -18.05
N LEU A 137 4.45 5.38 -18.72
CA LEU A 137 4.12 6.68 -18.14
C LEU A 137 2.95 6.54 -17.15
N GLY A 138 2.91 7.45 -16.18
CA GLY A 138 1.90 7.48 -15.12
C GLY A 138 2.27 6.65 -13.88
N GLN A 139 1.44 6.77 -12.85
CA GLN A 139 1.57 6.08 -11.57
C GLN A 139 0.30 5.26 -11.30
N THR A 140 0.39 4.30 -10.40
CA THR A 140 -0.78 3.61 -9.83
C THR A 140 -0.49 3.21 -8.39
N ASP A 141 -1.51 3.04 -7.57
CA ASP A 141 -1.35 2.52 -6.22
C ASP A 141 -0.93 1.03 -6.24
N ALA A 142 0.04 0.71 -5.39
CA ALA A 142 0.49 -0.65 -5.11
C ALA A 142 0.39 -0.94 -3.61
N ALA A 143 0.33 -2.21 -3.23
CA ALA A 143 0.31 -2.63 -1.84
C ALA A 143 1.70 -2.47 -1.24
N ILE A 144 1.81 -1.72 -0.14
CA ILE A 144 3.03 -1.58 0.66
C ILE A 144 2.90 -2.25 2.03
N GLY A 145 1.67 -2.52 2.49
CA GLY A 145 1.38 -3.28 3.70
C GLY A 145 0.14 -4.15 3.52
N ALA A 146 0.08 -5.30 4.18
CA ALA A 146 -1.08 -6.19 4.13
C ALA A 146 -1.29 -7.00 5.41
N ALA A 147 -2.55 -7.31 5.71
CA ALA A 147 -2.92 -8.24 6.77
C ALA A 147 -4.28 -8.91 6.48
N GLY A 148 -4.35 -10.23 6.66
CA GLY A 148 -5.59 -10.99 6.44
C GLY A 148 -6.02 -11.07 4.99
N VAL A 149 -5.09 -10.88 4.03
CA VAL A 149 -5.36 -10.89 2.59
C VAL A 149 -4.39 -11.84 1.89
N HIS A 150 -4.91 -12.73 1.05
CA HIS A 150 -4.10 -13.48 0.09
C HIS A 150 -3.57 -12.53 -0.99
N LEU A 151 -2.25 -12.36 -1.06
CA LEU A 151 -1.61 -11.37 -1.93
C LEU A 151 -1.52 -11.80 -3.39
N PHE A 152 -1.50 -13.11 -3.60
CA PHE A 152 -1.34 -13.71 -4.91
C PHE A 152 -2.43 -14.74 -5.17
N GLU A 153 -2.91 -14.78 -6.40
CA GLU A 153 -3.61 -15.96 -6.92
C GLU A 153 -2.60 -16.94 -7.51
N ARG A 154 -2.84 -18.24 -7.34
CA ARG A 154 -1.99 -19.31 -7.88
C ARG A 154 -2.85 -20.39 -8.51
N PRO A 155 -3.51 -20.12 -9.65
CA PRO A 155 -4.23 -21.16 -10.37
C PRO A 155 -3.25 -22.22 -10.87
N ASP A 156 -3.52 -23.48 -10.56
CA ASP A 156 -2.70 -24.62 -11.00
C ASP A 156 -3.12 -25.11 -12.40
N ARG A 157 -4.33 -24.78 -12.84
CA ARG A 157 -4.92 -25.21 -14.12
C ARG A 157 -5.64 -24.10 -14.88
N ASP A 158 -5.66 -24.22 -16.21
CA ASP A 158 -6.49 -23.40 -17.10
C ASP A 158 -7.96 -23.88 -17.14
N ALA A 159 -8.80 -23.17 -17.90
CA ALA A 159 -10.23 -23.49 -18.04
C ALA A 159 -10.49 -24.86 -18.71
N ASP A 160 -9.51 -25.42 -19.43
CA ASP A 160 -9.57 -26.73 -20.07
C ASP A 160 -8.88 -27.82 -19.21
N GLY A 161 -8.45 -27.48 -17.98
CA GLY A 161 -7.80 -28.38 -17.03
C GLY A 161 -6.30 -28.62 -17.29
N ARG A 162 -5.66 -27.90 -18.22
CA ARG A 162 -4.22 -28.03 -18.49
C ARG A 162 -3.40 -27.33 -17.39
N PRO A 163 -2.25 -27.88 -16.97
CA PRO A 163 -1.39 -27.21 -15.99
C PRO A 163 -0.92 -25.84 -16.48
N LEU A 164 -1.00 -24.83 -15.61
CA LEU A 164 -0.42 -23.52 -15.89
C LEU A 164 1.05 -23.51 -15.45
N ALA A 165 1.95 -23.10 -16.35
CA ALA A 165 3.39 -23.18 -16.11
C ALA A 165 3.85 -22.18 -15.04
N VAL A 166 3.42 -20.92 -15.11
CA VAL A 166 3.63 -19.88 -14.09
C VAL A 166 2.61 -18.76 -14.31
N THR A 167 1.58 -18.68 -13.47
CA THR A 167 0.73 -17.49 -13.37
C THR A 167 0.57 -17.19 -11.89
N MET A 168 1.02 -16.01 -11.48
CA MET A 168 0.90 -15.56 -10.09
C MET A 168 0.45 -14.09 -10.09
N PRO A 169 -0.83 -13.80 -10.38
CA PRO A 169 -1.34 -12.44 -10.32
C PRO A 169 -1.17 -11.90 -8.91
N CYS A 170 -0.59 -10.70 -8.79
CA CYS A 170 -0.52 -9.98 -7.52
C CYS A 170 -1.86 -9.27 -7.29
N VAL A 171 -2.85 -10.00 -6.77
CA VAL A 171 -4.18 -9.46 -6.54
C VAL A 171 -4.19 -8.32 -5.53
N ALA A 172 -3.23 -8.28 -4.60
CA ALA A 172 -3.08 -7.14 -3.69
C ALA A 172 -2.83 -5.82 -4.45
N ASP A 173 -1.93 -5.82 -5.44
CA ASP A 173 -1.65 -4.64 -6.26
C ASP A 173 -2.84 -4.29 -7.17
N GLU A 174 -3.53 -5.30 -7.73
CA GLU A 174 -4.73 -5.08 -8.55
C GLU A 174 -5.85 -4.41 -7.74
N LEU A 175 -6.05 -4.85 -6.50
CA LEU A 175 -7.03 -4.26 -5.57
C LEU A 175 -6.63 -2.84 -5.16
N CYS A 176 -5.35 -2.59 -4.89
CA CYS A 176 -4.85 -1.24 -4.59
C CYS A 176 -5.03 -0.28 -5.77
N ALA A 177 -4.70 -0.72 -6.99
CA ALA A 177 -4.90 0.05 -8.21
C ALA A 177 -6.39 0.35 -8.48
N ALA A 178 -7.27 -0.63 -8.26
CA ALA A 178 -8.72 -0.42 -8.38
C ALA A 178 -9.25 0.55 -7.32
N ALA A 179 -8.77 0.44 -6.07
CA ALA A 179 -9.14 1.32 -4.97
C ALA A 179 -8.71 2.77 -5.21
N GLU A 180 -7.61 3.02 -5.92
CA GLU A 180 -7.17 4.37 -6.30
C GLU A 180 -8.25 5.15 -7.06
N LEU A 181 -9.03 4.47 -7.91
CA LEU A 181 -10.07 5.08 -8.75
C LEU A 181 -11.18 5.76 -7.93
N VAL A 182 -11.38 5.34 -6.67
CA VAL A 182 -12.35 5.93 -5.74
C VAL A 182 -11.68 6.71 -4.60
N LYS A 183 -10.34 6.80 -4.58
CA LYS A 183 -9.52 7.57 -3.64
C LYS A 183 -8.82 8.74 -4.34
N PRO A 184 -9.55 9.68 -4.96
CA PRO A 184 -8.93 10.77 -5.73
C PRO A 184 -8.03 11.62 -4.83
N LYS A 185 -6.85 11.99 -5.34
CA LYS A 185 -5.81 12.72 -4.58
C LYS A 185 -6.27 14.03 -3.95
N ALA A 186 -7.29 14.67 -4.52
CA ALA A 186 -7.86 15.93 -4.04
C ALA A 186 -9.17 15.75 -3.25
N GLY A 187 -9.76 14.55 -3.21
CA GLY A 187 -11.12 14.35 -2.72
C GLY A 187 -11.26 14.03 -1.23
N HIS A 188 -10.17 14.05 -0.46
CA HIS A 188 -10.19 13.69 0.97
C HIS A 188 -10.83 12.31 1.25
N VAL A 189 -10.62 11.33 0.34
CA VAL A 189 -11.06 9.94 0.50
C VAL A 189 -9.84 9.03 0.61
N PRO A 190 -9.27 8.83 1.82
CA PRO A 190 -8.04 8.08 2.01
C PRO A 190 -8.26 6.56 2.19
N VAL A 191 -9.52 6.11 2.20
CA VAL A 191 -9.90 4.71 2.41
C VAL A 191 -10.93 4.28 1.37
N ALA A 192 -10.80 3.05 0.90
CA ALA A 192 -11.80 2.37 0.10
C ALA A 192 -12.12 0.99 0.68
N VAL A 193 -13.34 0.52 0.45
CA VAL A 193 -13.77 -0.85 0.72
C VAL A 193 -13.95 -1.56 -0.61
N VAL A 194 -13.32 -2.73 -0.72
CA VAL A 194 -13.50 -3.66 -1.84
C VAL A 194 -14.31 -4.86 -1.37
N SER A 195 -15.42 -5.14 -2.05
CA SER A 195 -16.33 -6.24 -1.72
C SER A 195 -16.52 -7.17 -2.91
N GLY A 196 -16.83 -8.44 -2.63
CA GLY A 196 -17.08 -9.46 -3.66
C GLY A 196 -15.91 -10.38 -3.97
N ARG A 197 -14.85 -10.35 -3.13
CA ARG A 197 -13.72 -11.30 -3.13
C ARG A 197 -13.43 -11.86 -1.72
N PRO A 198 -14.44 -12.43 -1.03
CA PRO A 198 -14.26 -12.99 0.32
C PRO A 198 -13.24 -14.13 0.37
N ASP A 199 -13.02 -14.80 -0.76
CA ASP A 199 -12.02 -15.86 -0.95
C ASP A 199 -10.58 -15.37 -0.77
N LEU A 200 -10.34 -14.06 -0.88
CA LEU A 200 -9.04 -13.46 -0.63
C LEU A 200 -8.83 -13.08 0.84
N VAL A 201 -9.87 -13.14 1.69
CA VAL A 201 -9.75 -12.78 3.10
C VAL A 201 -9.50 -14.03 3.94
N GLY A 202 -8.36 -14.07 4.65
CA GLY A 202 -7.94 -15.21 5.46
C GLY A 202 -7.39 -14.81 6.83
N ASP A 203 -6.52 -15.63 7.41
CA ASP A 203 -5.98 -15.40 8.76
C ASP A 203 -4.99 -14.22 8.81
N LEU A 204 -4.84 -13.59 9.98
CA LEU A 204 -3.97 -12.41 10.16
C LEU A 204 -2.47 -12.73 10.15
N ASP A 205 -2.11 -14.01 10.16
CA ASP A 205 -0.74 -14.53 10.01
C ASP A 205 -0.36 -14.80 8.56
N LEU A 206 -1.29 -14.59 7.60
CA LEU A 206 -0.96 -14.57 6.18
C LEU A 206 0.21 -13.59 5.90
N PRO A 207 1.05 -13.89 4.89
CA PRO A 207 2.18 -13.04 4.53
C PRO A 207 1.77 -11.60 4.25
N GLY A 208 2.62 -10.65 4.67
CA GLY A 208 2.45 -9.23 4.40
C GLY A 208 2.99 -8.80 3.02
N ALA A 209 2.70 -7.58 2.62
CA ALA A 209 3.07 -6.99 1.33
C ALA A 209 4.58 -6.93 1.10
N ARG A 210 5.41 -7.01 2.16
CA ARG A 210 6.87 -7.18 2.01
C ARG A 210 7.26 -8.40 1.15
N THR A 211 6.40 -9.41 1.09
CA THR A 211 6.62 -10.62 0.27
C THR A 211 6.28 -10.44 -1.21
N ILE A 212 5.73 -9.27 -1.59
CA ILE A 212 5.52 -8.86 -2.99
C ILE A 212 6.84 -8.38 -3.60
N VAL A 213 7.66 -7.70 -2.79
CA VAL A 213 8.97 -7.22 -3.21
C VAL A 213 9.89 -8.42 -3.48
N ARG A 214 10.46 -8.48 -4.68
CA ARG A 214 11.42 -9.52 -5.03
C ARG A 214 12.63 -9.46 -4.12
N SER A 215 13.10 -10.64 -3.70
CA SER A 215 14.35 -10.73 -2.95
C SER A 215 15.53 -10.27 -3.82
N PRO A 216 16.64 -9.82 -3.19
CA PRO A 216 17.88 -9.49 -3.89
C PRO A 216 18.36 -10.56 -4.89
N ASP A 217 18.16 -11.84 -4.57
CA ASP A 217 18.64 -12.97 -5.37
C ASP A 217 17.74 -13.26 -6.58
N GLU A 218 16.50 -12.74 -6.58
CA GLU A 218 15.52 -12.89 -7.66
C GLU A 218 15.41 -11.63 -8.55
N ASP A 219 16.05 -10.52 -8.14
CA ASP A 219 16.02 -9.26 -8.87
C ASP A 219 17.03 -9.23 -10.02
N LEU A 220 16.59 -9.64 -11.21
CA LEU A 220 17.38 -9.61 -12.44
C LEU A 220 17.85 -8.20 -12.85
N PHE A 221 17.20 -7.13 -12.37
CA PHE A 221 17.62 -5.76 -12.65
C PHE A 221 18.76 -5.30 -11.75
N ARG A 222 19.03 -6.01 -10.64
CA ARG A 222 20.07 -5.66 -9.68
C ARG A 222 21.47 -5.76 -10.26
N THR A 223 21.71 -6.73 -11.14
CA THR A 223 23.04 -7.00 -11.70
C THR A 223 23.22 -6.52 -13.14
N GLY A 224 22.16 -6.01 -13.79
CA GLY A 224 22.23 -5.37 -15.11
C GLY A 224 22.85 -6.25 -16.21
N GLY A 225 22.55 -7.56 -16.20
CA GLY A 225 23.06 -8.51 -17.19
C GLY A 225 22.77 -8.12 -18.64
#